data_AF-A0A914YLJ2-F1
#
_entry.id   AF-A0A914YLJ2-F1
#
_cell.length_a   1.000
_cell.length_b   1.000
_cell.length_c   1.000
_cell.angle_alpha   90.00
_cell.angle_beta   90.00
_cell.angle_gamma   90.00
#
_symmetry.space_group_name_H-M   'P 1'
#
loop_
_entity.id
_entity.type
_entity.pdbx_description
1 polymer ?
#
loop_
_entity_poly.entity_id
_entity_poly.type
_entity_poly.pdbx_seq_one_letter_code
_entity_poly.pdbx_strand_id
1 'polypeptide(L)' 'MVILSDNNTSTSMASNISYIHSASTIPLLHDTVGDRLRYAVKNVPNRTMIIFPEDGIRKTYAEVFNDVSFL' A
#
# COMPACT_ATOMS: atom_id res chain seq x y z
N MET A 1 -24.52 -13.17 10.06
CA MET A 1 -25.76 -13.79 9.57
C MET A 1 -25.73 -13.71 8.06
N VAL A 2 -25.46 -14.82 7.38
CA VAL A 2 -25.56 -14.90 5.91
C VAL A 2 -27.05 -15.04 5.60
N ILE A 3 -27.65 -14.04 4.95
CA ILE A 3 -29.02 -14.15 4.45
C ILE A 3 -28.92 -14.63 2.99
N LEU A 4 -29.17 -15.92 2.78
CA LEU A 4 -29.61 -16.44 1.49
C LEU A 4 -31.08 -16.03 1.35
N SER A 5 -31.38 -15.05 0.51
CA SER A 5 -32.77 -14.66 0.22
C SER A 5 -33.16 -15.16 -1.16
N ASP A 6 -33.82 -16.32 -1.18
CA ASP A 6 -34.65 -16.71 -2.32
C ASP A 6 -35.98 -15.96 -2.29
N ASN A 7 -36.41 -15.60 -3.50
CA ASN A 7 -37.78 -15.29 -3.94
C ASN A 7 -38.33 -13.87 -3.70
N ASN A 8 -38.14 -13.06 -4.74
CA ASN A 8 -39.19 -12.33 -5.47
C ASN A 8 -40.29 -11.66 -4.60
N THR A 9 -40.01 -10.45 -4.11
CA THR A 9 -41.06 -9.47 -3.83
C THR A 9 -40.50 -8.07 -4.00
N SER A 10 -41.05 -7.33 -4.98
CA SER A 10 -40.70 -5.96 -5.30
C SER A 10 -41.11 -5.02 -4.17
N THR A 11 -40.23 -4.80 -3.20
CA THR A 11 -40.33 -3.71 -2.24
C THR A 11 -38.92 -3.24 -1.99
N SER A 12 -38.53 -2.09 -2.55
CA SER A 12 -37.21 -1.49 -2.34
C SER A 12 -37.10 -0.98 -0.90
N MET A 13 -37.02 -1.90 0.06
CA MET A 13 -36.48 -1.59 1.37
C MET A 13 -35.01 -1.29 1.15
N ALA A 14 -34.70 -0.01 0.97
CA ALA A 14 -33.34 0.48 1.08
C ALA A 14 -32.81 -0.01 2.44
N SER A 15 -31.98 -1.04 2.38
CA SER A 15 -31.36 -1.61 3.55
C SER A 15 -30.58 -0.50 4.23
N ASN A 16 -31.00 -0.08 5.43
CA ASN A 16 -30.29 0.90 6.26
C ASN A 16 -29.01 0.25 6.81
N ILE A 17 -28.08 -0.13 5.92
CA ILE A 17 -26.80 -0.73 6.30
C ILE A 17 -25.88 0.40 6.74
N SER A 18 -25.65 0.52 8.05
CA SER A 18 -24.70 1.49 8.61
C SER A 18 -23.23 1.07 8.44
N TYR A 19 -22.98 -0.17 8.01
CA TYR A 19 -21.64 -0.72 7.89
C TYR A 19 -21.53 -1.79 6.79
N ILE A 20 -20.62 -1.56 5.86
CA ILE A 20 -20.23 -2.52 4.84
C ILE A 20 -18.73 -2.79 4.97
N HIS A 21 -18.35 -4.06 5.01
CA HIS A 21 -16.95 -4.48 4.93
C HIS A 21 -16.85 -5.70 4.02
N SER A 22 -15.73 -5.81 3.34
CA SER A 22 -15.38 -6.98 2.53
C SER A 22 -13.93 -7.36 2.82
N ALA A 23 -13.56 -8.58 2.47
CA ALA A 23 -12.16 -8.97 2.48
C ALA A 23 -11.42 -8.23 1.35
N SER A 24 -10.30 -7.59 1.68
CA SER A 24 -9.41 -7.05 0.66
C SER A 24 -8.81 -8.19 -0.15
N THR A 25 -8.86 -8.09 -1.49
CA THR A 25 -8.13 -8.98 -2.39
C THR A 25 -6.65 -8.60 -2.48
N ILE A 26 -6.27 -7.42 -1.98
CA ILE A 26 -4.90 -6.93 -1.92
C ILE A 26 -4.29 -7.38 -0.59
N PRO A 27 -3.20 -8.18 -0.62
CA PRO A 27 -2.50 -8.57 0.59
C PRO A 27 -1.91 -7.36 1.31
N LEU A 28 -1.92 -7.41 2.64
CA LEU A 28 -1.26 -6.39 3.45
C LEU A 28 0.26 -6.59 3.39
N LEU A 29 0.99 -5.49 3.21
CA LEU A 29 2.42 -5.46 3.44
C LEU A 29 2.64 -5.28 4.95
N HIS A 30 3.25 -6.27 5.59
CA HIS A 30 3.60 -6.24 7.01
C HIS A 30 4.98 -5.61 7.28
N ASP A 31 5.62 -5.08 6.23
CA ASP A 31 6.93 -4.44 6.27
C ASP A 31 6.80 -2.96 6.66
N THR A 32 7.69 -2.45 7.51
CA THR A 32 7.82 -0.99 7.70
C THR A 32 8.43 -0.35 6.45
N VAL A 33 8.32 0.99 6.34
CA VAL A 33 9.02 1.73 5.27
C VAL A 33 10.53 1.46 5.30
N GLY A 34 11.13 1.36 6.49
CA GLY A 34 12.54 1.01 6.65
C GLY A 34 12.87 -0.40 6.18
N ASP A 35 11.99 -1.39 6.43
CA ASP A 35 12.16 -2.76 5.94
C ASP A 35 12.09 -2.83 4.42
N ARG A 36 11.13 -2.13 3.81
CA ARG A 36 11.03 -2.03 2.34
C ARG A 36 12.25 -1.36 1.72
N LEU A 37 12.77 -0.31 2.36
CA LEU A 37 13.98 0.36 1.91
C LEU A 37 15.20 -0.57 2.00
N ARG A 38 15.41 -1.24 3.13
CA ARG A 38 16.47 -2.26 3.30
C ARG A 38 16.36 -3.38 2.27
N TYR A 39 15.15 -3.87 2.02
CA TYR A 39 14.89 -4.87 0.99
C TYR A 39 15.28 -4.36 -0.41
N ALA A 40 14.92 -3.11 -0.76
CA ALA A 40 15.27 -2.52 -2.04
C ALA A 40 16.78 -2.32 -2.20
N VAL A 41 17.49 -1.86 -1.16
CA VAL A 41 18.96 -1.74 -1.16
C VAL A 41 19.63 -3.09 -1.39
N LYS A 42 19.14 -4.16 -0.75
CA LYS A 42 19.70 -5.50 -0.91
C LYS A 42 19.56 -6.05 -2.34
N ASN A 43 18.44 -5.76 -3.01
CA ASN A 43 18.11 -6.38 -4.30
C ASN A 43 18.44 -5.49 -5.52
N VAL A 44 18.28 -4.17 -5.39
CA VAL A 44 18.41 -3.21 -6.50
C VAL A 44 19.09 -1.90 -6.03
N PRO A 45 20.30 -1.97 -5.44
CA PRO A 45 20.94 -0.83 -4.77
C PRO A 45 21.13 0.39 -5.69
N ASN A 46 21.50 0.15 -6.95
CA ASN A 46 21.83 1.19 -7.92
C ASN A 46 20.61 1.74 -8.68
N ARG A 47 19.40 1.26 -8.38
CA ARG A 47 18.18 1.77 -9.02
C ARG A 47 17.82 3.14 -8.44
N THR A 48 17.53 4.11 -9.30
CA THR A 48 17.07 5.44 -8.87
C THR A 48 15.78 5.33 -8.05
N MET A 49 15.76 5.94 -6.87
CA MET A 49 14.61 5.99 -5.96
C MET A 49 13.95 7.36 -5.98
N ILE A 50 14.73 8.44 -5.94
CA ILE A 50 14.24 9.83 -5.90
C ILE A 50 14.92 10.68 -6.96
N ILE A 51 14.16 11.64 -7.51
CA ILE A 51 14.63 12.64 -8.46
C ILE A 51 13.96 13.96 -8.10
N PHE A 52 14.76 14.99 -7.83
CA PHE A 52 14.31 16.39 -7.71
C PHE A 52 15.04 17.22 -8.78
N PRO A 53 14.43 17.42 -9.96
CA PRO A 53 15.11 18.05 -11.10
C PRO A 53 15.58 19.48 -10.83
N GLU A 54 14.73 20.29 -10.19
CA GLU A 54 15.05 21.69 -9.86
C GLU A 54 16.25 21.82 -8.93
N ASP A 55 16.44 20.84 -8.04
CA ASP A 55 17.57 20.79 -7.10
C ASP A 55 18.77 20.00 -7.67
N GLY A 56 18.66 19.46 -8.89
CA GLY A 56 19.68 18.59 -9.49
C GLY A 56 19.90 17.27 -8.74
N ILE A 57 18.97 16.84 -7.89
CA ILE A 57 19.11 15.64 -7.06
C ILE A 57 18.62 14.42 -7.84
N ARG A 58 19.47 13.41 -7.90
CA ARG A 58 19.09 12.06 -8.34
C ARG A 58 19.80 11.06 -7.45
N LYS A 59 19.04 10.30 -6.65
CA LYS A 59 19.62 9.31 -5.73
C LYS A 59 19.05 7.93 -5.94
N THR A 60 19.93 6.94 -5.78
CA THR A 60 19.65 5.51 -5.78
C THR A 60 19.13 5.05 -4.42
N TYR A 61 18.59 3.82 -4.35
CA TYR A 61 18.17 3.23 -3.07
C TYR A 61 19.32 3.18 -2.05
N ALA A 62 20.54 2.85 -2.48
CA ALA A 62 21.71 2.80 -1.61
C ALA A 62 22.06 4.19 -1.04
N GLU A 63 22.05 5.23 -1.88
CA GLU A 63 22.34 6.61 -1.45
C GLU A 63 21.29 7.14 -0.46
N VAL A 64 20.00 6.92 -0.74
CA VAL A 64 18.92 7.32 0.17
C VAL A 64 19.02 6.58 1.50
N PHE A 65 19.33 5.28 1.48
CA PHE A 65 19.50 4.51 2.71
C PHE A 65 20.67 5.02 3.54
N ASN A 66 21.79 5.40 2.92
CA ASN A 66 22.90 6.02 3.62
C ASN A 66 22.49 7.36 4.24
N ASP A 67 21.76 8.22 3.54
CA ASP A 67 21.31 9.51 4.07
C ASP A 67 20.48 9.36 5.36
N VAL A 68 19.59 8.37 5.41
CA VAL A 68 18.67 8.16 6.55
C VAL A 68 19.23 7.29 7.66
N SER A 69 20.31 6.55 7.40
CA SER A 69 20.90 5.64 8.40
C SER A 69 21.75 6.36 9.46
N PHE A 70 22.10 7.62 9.21
CA PHE A 70 22.90 8.45 10.11
C PHE A 70 22.08 9.61 10.74
N LEU A 71 20.78 9.64 10.54
CA LEU A 71 19.81 10.49 11.26
C LEU A 71 19.34 9.79 12.53
#